data_AF-L7WDY0-F1
#
_entry.id   AF-L7WDY0-F1
#
_cell.length_a   1.000
_cell.length_b   1.000
_cell.length_c   1.000
_cell.angle_alpha   90.00
_cell.angle_beta   90.00
_cell.angle_gamma   90.00
#
_symmetry.space_group_name_H-M   'P 1'
#
loop_
_entity.id
_entity.type
_entity.pdbx_description
1 polymer ?
#
loop_
_entity_poly.entity_id
_entity_poly.type
_entity_poly.pdbx_seq_one_letter_code
_entity_poly.pdbx_strand_id
1 'polypeptide(L)'
;MGFINPMVYLLFIVLYPIENKRWDVMIISFVLGIILDTFQDTGGAHAAACLTLAFTRPLWLRLVYGESYKMKNIKVLQSPFDRLLLLLVFCIVVHHIVFFSLVIFNGSQILYTLKLTLSIGAATLVVNTILLALFKPRVKS
;
A
#
# COMPACT_ATOMS: atom_id res chain seq x y z
N MET A 1 14.56 -3.02 -19.39
CA MET A 1 14.45 -3.18 -17.92
C MET A 1 13.30 -4.14 -17.63
N GLY A 2 13.61 -5.34 -17.12
CA GLY A 2 12.64 -6.42 -16.86
C GLY A 2 12.70 -6.94 -15.43
N PHE A 3 13.08 -6.08 -14.48
CA PHE A 3 13.22 -6.46 -13.08
C PHE A 3 11.89 -6.30 -12.35
N ILE A 4 11.46 -7.37 -11.68
CA ILE A 4 10.33 -7.33 -10.76
C ILE A 4 10.84 -6.74 -9.44
N ASN A 5 10.35 -5.56 -9.06
CA ASN A 5 10.73 -4.86 -7.83
C ASN A 5 9.55 -4.77 -6.84
N PRO A 6 9.44 -5.69 -5.87
CA PRO A 6 8.40 -5.66 -4.85
C PRO A 6 8.46 -4.40 -3.97
N MET A 7 7.35 -3.68 -3.85
CA MET A 7 7.27 -2.42 -3.09
C MET A 7 6.93 -2.65 -1.61
N VAL A 8 7.94 -2.96 -0.79
CA VAL A 8 7.76 -3.31 0.64
C VAL A 8 7.38 -2.11 1.52
N TYR A 9 7.79 -0.89 1.15
CA TYR A 9 7.49 0.31 1.95
C TYR A 9 5.98 0.58 2.11
N LEU A 10 5.13 0.00 1.26
CA LEU A 10 3.67 0.11 1.37
C LEU A 10 3.16 -0.39 2.72
N LEU A 11 3.84 -1.37 3.30
CA LEU A 11 3.47 -1.93 4.60
C LEU A 11 3.46 -0.86 5.70
N PHE A 12 4.35 0.12 5.62
CA PHE A 12 4.39 1.25 6.56
C PHE A 12 3.07 2.03 6.56
N ILE A 13 2.53 2.32 5.38
CA ILE A 13 1.27 3.08 5.22
C ILE A 13 0.08 2.22 5.65
N VAL A 14 0.09 0.92 5.32
CA VAL A 14 -0.97 -0.03 5.69
C VAL A 14 -1.07 -0.18 7.21
N LEU A 15 0.06 -0.42 7.88
CA LEU A 15 0.15 -0.70 9.31
C LEU A 15 0.14 0.55 10.20
N TYR A 16 0.16 1.75 9.63
CA TYR A 16 0.15 2.99 10.40
C TYR A 16 -1.02 3.04 11.41
N PRO A 17 -0.83 3.46 12.68
CA PRO A 17 -1.90 3.44 13.68
C PRO A 17 -3.16 4.19 13.22
N ILE A 18 -4.34 3.66 13.53
CA ILE A 18 -5.64 4.22 13.11
C ILE A 18 -6.04 5.40 14.00
N GLU A 19 -5.49 5.45 15.21
CA GLU A 19 -5.76 6.47 16.22
C GLU A 19 -5.20 7.85 15.84
N ASN A 20 -4.18 7.87 14.98
CA ASN A 20 -3.49 9.08 14.54
C ASN A 20 -4.33 9.95 13.60
N LYS A 21 -4.00 11.23 13.50
CA LYS A 21 -4.73 12.16 12.63
C LYS A 21 -4.46 11.80 11.17
N ARG A 22 -5.50 11.96 10.33
CA ARG A 22 -5.42 11.72 8.89
C ARG A 22 -4.32 12.54 8.21
N TRP A 23 -4.11 13.78 8.68
CA TRP A 23 -3.07 14.65 8.13
C TRP A 23 -1.66 14.11 8.38
N ASP A 24 -1.40 13.54 9.55
CA ASP A 24 -0.08 13.03 9.92
C ASP A 24 0.34 11.89 8.97
N VAL A 25 -0.54 10.91 8.73
CA VAL A 25 -0.24 9.81 7.82
C VAL A 25 -0.04 10.28 6.38
N MET A 26 -0.81 11.29 5.93
CA MET A 26 -0.68 11.84 4.59
C MET A 26 0.67 12.53 4.39
N ILE A 27 1.09 13.37 5.35
CA ILE A 27 2.38 14.08 5.29
C ILE A 27 3.53 13.07 5.31
N ILE A 28 3.52 12.12 6.24
CA ILE A 28 4.59 11.12 6.33
C ILE A 28 4.65 10.25 5.07
N SER A 29 3.49 9.87 4.51
CA SER A 29 3.45 9.06 3.28
C SER A 29 3.96 9.85 2.07
N PHE A 30 3.66 11.15 1.98
CA PHE A 30 4.18 12.01 0.94
C PHE A 30 5.71 12.15 1.05
N VAL A 31 6.22 12.42 2.25
CA VAL A 31 7.68 12.50 2.50
C VAL A 31 8.38 11.18 2.17
N LEU A 32 7.81 10.05 2.58
CA LEU A 32 8.32 8.72 2.23
C LEU A 32 8.40 8.54 0.71
N GLY A 33 7.35 8.94 -0.02
CA GLY A 33 7.34 8.88 -1.47
C GLY A 33 8.39 9.79 -2.12
N ILE A 34 8.57 11.03 -1.64
CA ILE A 34 9.61 11.95 -2.13
C ILE A 34 11.01 11.37 -1.93
N ILE A 35 11.26 10.74 -0.78
CA ILE A 35 12.53 10.06 -0.52
C ILE A 35 12.73 8.97 -1.59
N LEU A 36 11.74 8.11 -1.82
CA LEU A 36 11.82 7.06 -2.84
C LEU A 36 12.01 7.63 -4.25
N ASP A 37 11.29 8.69 -4.59
CA ASP A 37 11.41 9.36 -5.89
C ASP A 37 12.81 9.90 -6.12
N THR A 38 13.48 10.40 -5.07
CA THR A 38 14.86 10.91 -5.16
C THR A 38 15.87 9.79 -5.39
N PHE A 39 15.68 8.63 -4.75
CA PHE A 39 16.59 7.49 -4.88
C PHE A 39 16.34 6.62 -6.12
N GLN A 40 15.10 6.58 -6.62
CA GLN A 40 14.69 5.77 -7.77
C GLN A 40 14.51 6.58 -9.06
N ASP A 41 14.66 7.89 -8.98
CA ASP A 41 14.55 8.83 -10.11
C ASP A 41 13.19 8.73 -10.83
N THR A 42 12.11 8.62 -10.04
CA THR A 42 10.72 8.43 -10.54
C THR A 42 9.91 9.73 -10.59
N GLY A 43 10.54 10.88 -10.37
CA GLY A 43 10.00 12.22 -10.68
C GLY A 43 8.74 12.63 -9.91
N GLY A 44 8.41 11.97 -8.78
CA GLY A 44 7.22 12.27 -7.97
C GLY A 44 6.12 11.21 -8.01
N ALA A 45 6.29 10.14 -8.81
CA ALA A 45 5.30 9.09 -8.95
C ALA A 45 5.06 8.33 -7.63
N HIS A 46 6.10 8.09 -6.83
CA HIS A 46 5.95 7.46 -5.51
C HIS A 46 5.24 8.39 -4.53
N ALA A 47 5.59 9.67 -4.49
CA ALA A 47 4.93 10.68 -3.65
C ALA A 47 3.43 10.76 -3.94
N ALA A 48 3.04 10.83 -5.21
CA ALA A 48 1.65 10.84 -5.62
C ALA A 48 0.92 9.54 -5.21
N ALA A 49 1.49 8.38 -5.54
CA ALA A 49 0.86 7.10 -5.23
C ALA A 49 0.75 6.83 -3.71
N CYS A 50 1.78 7.17 -2.93
CA CYS A 50 1.76 7.08 -1.47
C CYS A 50 0.71 8.00 -0.84
N LEU A 51 0.63 9.24 -1.32
CA LEU A 51 -0.36 10.21 -0.84
C LEU A 51 -1.79 9.77 -1.18
N THR A 52 -2.03 9.26 -2.39
CA THR A 52 -3.33 8.70 -2.78
C THR A 52 -3.71 7.50 -1.91
N LEU A 53 -2.76 6.61 -1.63
CA LEU A 53 -2.98 5.48 -0.73
C LEU A 53 -3.35 5.96 0.68
N ALA A 54 -2.57 6.88 1.26
CA ALA A 54 -2.84 7.43 2.58
C ALA A 54 -4.20 8.17 2.65
N PHE A 55 -4.55 8.91 1.59
CA PHE A 55 -5.82 9.62 1.48
C PHE A 55 -7.01 8.65 1.40
N THR A 56 -6.90 7.57 0.64
CA THR A 56 -7.96 6.57 0.43
C THR A 56 -8.00 5.50 1.52
N ARG A 57 -6.95 5.36 2.34
CA ARG A 57 -6.83 4.40 3.45
C ARG A 57 -8.08 4.26 4.33
N PRO A 58 -8.75 5.34 4.79
CA PRO A 58 -9.97 5.22 5.59
C PRO A 58 -11.11 4.45 4.89
N LEU A 59 -11.18 4.54 3.55
CA LEU A 59 -12.16 3.81 2.76
C LEU A 59 -11.92 2.30 2.84
N TRP A 60 -10.68 1.87 2.61
CA TRP A 60 -10.28 0.45 2.63
C TRP A 60 -10.43 -0.15 4.02
N LEU A 61 -10.02 0.58 5.07
CA LEU A 61 -10.22 0.15 6.45
C LEU A 61 -11.70 -0.03 6.80
N ARG A 62 -12.55 0.90 6.37
CA ARG A 62 -14.00 0.79 6.58
C ARG A 62 -14.60 -0.39 5.83
N LEU A 63 -14.15 -0.66 4.60
CA LEU A 63 -14.61 -1.80 3.80
C LEU A 63 -14.22 -3.15 4.43
N VAL A 64 -12.99 -3.27 4.94
CA VAL A 64 -12.47 -4.53 5.49
C VAL A 64 -12.95 -4.80 6.91
N TYR A 65 -13.03 -3.77 7.75
CA TYR A 65 -13.30 -3.95 9.18
C TYR A 65 -14.64 -3.39 9.68
N GLY A 66 -15.39 -2.64 8.85
CA GLY A 66 -16.75 -2.22 9.14
C GLY A 66 -16.91 -1.50 10.49
N GLU A 67 -17.76 -2.05 11.36
CA GLU A 67 -18.08 -1.49 12.68
C GLU A 67 -16.86 -1.42 13.62
N SER A 68 -15.94 -2.39 13.56
CA SER A 68 -14.73 -2.36 14.39
C SER A 68 -13.89 -1.11 14.11
N TYR A 69 -13.92 -0.60 12.87
CA TYR A 69 -13.21 0.62 12.48
C TYR A 69 -13.90 1.86 13.03
N LYS A 70 -15.23 1.89 13.02
CA LYS A 70 -16.02 3.00 13.61
C LYS A 70 -15.79 3.12 15.11
N MET A 71 -15.70 2.00 15.81
CA MET A 71 -15.41 1.95 17.25
C MET A 71 -13.93 2.21 17.58
N LYS A 72 -13.06 2.41 16.57
CA LYS A 72 -11.60 2.53 16.70
C LYS A 72 -10.96 1.41 17.54
N ASN A 73 -11.57 0.23 17.56
CA ASN A 73 -11.11 -0.91 18.35
C ASN A 73 -10.42 -1.94 17.44
N ILE A 74 -9.43 -1.49 16.67
CA ILE A 74 -8.68 -2.36 15.76
C ILE A 74 -7.19 -2.09 15.90
N LYS A 75 -6.48 -3.16 16.26
CA LYS A 75 -5.04 -3.26 16.02
C LYS A 75 -4.84 -4.04 14.74
N VAL A 76 -4.51 -3.35 13.64
CA VAL A 76 -4.41 -3.94 12.28
C VAL A 76 -3.50 -5.17 12.27
N LEU A 77 -2.37 -5.13 12.97
CA LEU A 77 -1.42 -6.25 13.01
C LEU A 77 -1.95 -7.47 13.80
N GLN A 78 -2.90 -7.28 14.70
CA GLN A 78 -3.51 -8.35 15.50
C GLN A 78 -4.81 -8.89 14.89
N SER A 79 -5.28 -8.31 13.79
CA SER A 79 -6.51 -8.76 13.15
C SER A 79 -6.35 -10.17 12.55
N PRO A 80 -7.47 -10.84 12.24
CA PRO A 80 -7.47 -12.05 11.41
C PRO A 80 -6.65 -11.84 10.12
N PHE A 81 -5.91 -12.87 9.72
CA PHE A 81 -4.94 -12.78 8.62
C PHE A 81 -5.62 -12.57 7.26
N ASP A 82 -6.78 -13.18 7.05
CA ASP A 82 -7.67 -12.98 5.91
C ASP A 82 -8.05 -11.51 5.71
N ARG A 83 -8.44 -10.81 6.79
CA ARG A 83 -8.78 -9.37 6.73
C ARG A 83 -7.55 -8.52 6.41
N LEU A 84 -6.40 -8.86 6.98
CA LEU A 84 -5.15 -8.15 6.73
C LEU A 84 -4.68 -8.32 5.28
N LEU A 85 -4.81 -9.53 4.73
CA LEU A 85 -4.52 -9.83 3.33
C LEU A 85 -5.46 -9.05 2.41
N LEU A 86 -6.76 -9.03 2.70
CA LEU A 86 -7.73 -8.27 1.92
C LEU A 86 -7.41 -6.76 1.92
N LEU A 87 -7.06 -6.19 3.07
CA LEU A 87 -6.62 -4.80 3.17
C LEU A 87 -5.38 -4.55 2.29
N LEU A 88 -4.38 -5.42 2.38
CA LEU A 88 -3.16 -5.33 1.58
C LEU A 88 -3.45 -5.31 0.08
N VAL A 89 -4.33 -6.19 -0.40
CA VAL A 89 -4.72 -6.27 -1.82
C VAL A 89 -5.29 -4.93 -2.27
N PHE A 90 -6.25 -4.35 -1.55
CA PHE A 90 -6.83 -3.05 -1.91
C PHE A 90 -5.77 -1.95 -1.93
N CYS A 91 -4.90 -1.90 -0.92
CA CYS A 91 -3.85 -0.90 -0.83
C CYS A 91 -2.82 -1.01 -1.98
N ILE A 92 -2.36 -2.21 -2.30
CA ILE A 92 -1.41 -2.46 -3.40
C ILE A 92 -2.02 -2.08 -4.74
N VAL A 93 -3.27 -2.49 -5.00
CA VAL A 93 -3.95 -2.20 -6.26
C VAL A 93 -4.05 -0.69 -6.50
N VAL A 94 -4.53 0.06 -5.51
CA VAL A 94 -4.66 1.53 -5.63
C VAL A 94 -3.31 2.19 -5.86
N HIS A 95 -2.31 1.81 -5.08
CA HIS A 95 -0.98 2.39 -5.19
C HIS A 95 -0.36 2.10 -6.56
N HIS A 96 -0.33 0.84 -7.00
CA HIS A 96 0.34 0.44 -8.24
C HIS A 96 -0.37 1.01 -9.47
N ILE A 97 -1.70 1.09 -9.46
CA ILE A 97 -2.45 1.75 -10.55
C ILE A 97 -2.00 3.21 -10.70
N VAL A 98 -1.94 3.97 -9.60
CA VAL A 98 -1.51 5.38 -9.65
C VAL A 98 -0.06 5.49 -10.10
N PHE A 99 0.83 4.70 -9.50
CA PHE A 99 2.26 4.72 -9.78
C PHE A 99 2.55 4.44 -11.26
N PHE A 100 2.10 3.31 -11.81
CA PHE A 100 2.40 2.95 -13.19
C PHE A 100 1.69 3.83 -14.21
N SER A 101 0.54 4.41 -13.87
CA SER A 101 -0.12 5.41 -14.71
C SER A 101 0.73 6.66 -14.87
N LEU A 102 1.42 7.10 -13.81
CA LEU A 102 2.30 8.27 -13.84
C LEU A 102 3.67 7.97 -14.46
N VAL A 103 4.25 6.80 -14.18
CA VAL A 103 5.58 6.44 -14.69
C VAL A 103 5.59 6.20 -16.19
N ILE A 104 4.60 5.48 -16.72
CA ILE A 104 4.55 5.16 -18.16
C ILE A 104 3.88 6.30 -18.93
N PHE A 105 2.84 6.90 -18.36
CA PHE A 105 2.05 8.02 -18.91
C PHE A 105 1.87 7.98 -20.45
N ASN A 106 1.55 6.80 -20.98
CA ASN A 106 1.42 6.58 -22.41
C ASN A 106 0.22 5.67 -22.70
N GLY A 107 -0.83 6.24 -23.29
CA GLY A 107 -2.07 5.52 -23.62
C GLY A 107 -1.89 4.41 -24.65
N SER A 108 -0.91 4.52 -25.56
CA SER A 108 -0.61 3.46 -26.54
C SER A 108 -0.05 2.19 -25.89
N GLN A 109 0.49 2.30 -24.67
CA GLN A 109 1.11 1.21 -23.92
C GLN A 109 0.22 0.67 -22.79
N ILE A 110 -1.10 0.91 -22.83
CA ILE A 110 -2.02 0.53 -21.74
C ILE A 110 -1.92 -0.97 -21.36
N LEU A 111 -1.81 -1.86 -22.35
CA LEU A 111 -1.71 -3.29 -22.11
C LEU A 111 -0.37 -3.67 -21.46
N TYR A 112 0.70 -2.97 -21.83
CA TYR A 112 2.02 -3.14 -21.21
C TYR A 112 2.01 -2.64 -19.76
N THR A 113 1.44 -1.45 -19.52
CA THR A 113 1.22 -0.89 -18.18
C THR A 113 0.46 -1.88 -17.30
N LEU A 114 -0.65 -2.44 -17.80
CA LEU A 114 -1.47 -3.38 -17.03
C LEU A 114 -0.70 -4.66 -16.69
N LYS A 115 0.03 -5.24 -17.65
CA LYS A 115 0.87 -6.44 -17.41
C LYS A 115 1.94 -6.16 -16.35
N LEU A 116 2.58 -4.99 -16.41
CA LEU A 116 3.61 -4.58 -15.45
C LEU A 116 3.01 -4.36 -14.05
N THR A 117 1.90 -3.65 -13.96
CA THR A 117 1.16 -3.41 -12.71
C THR A 117 0.77 -4.73 -12.04
N LEU A 118 0.25 -5.69 -12.79
CA LEU A 118 -0.14 -6.99 -12.26
C LEU A 118 1.06 -7.83 -11.83
N SER A 119 2.12 -7.88 -12.64
CA SER A 119 3.32 -8.67 -12.33
C SER A 119 4.04 -8.15 -11.08
N ILE A 120 4.29 -6.84 -11.01
CA ILE A 120 4.94 -6.20 -9.86
C ILE A 120 3.99 -6.17 -8.65
N GLY A 121 2.69 -5.97 -8.87
CA GLY A 121 1.67 -6.03 -7.83
C GLY A 121 1.60 -7.40 -7.16
N ALA A 122 1.59 -8.48 -7.94
CA ALA A 122 1.59 -9.85 -7.42
C ALA A 122 2.85 -10.14 -6.60
N ALA A 123 4.03 -9.76 -7.09
CA ALA A 123 5.28 -9.94 -6.35
C ALA A 123 5.30 -9.10 -5.06
N THR A 124 4.80 -7.87 -5.11
CA THR A 124 4.63 -7.01 -3.94
C THR A 124 3.71 -7.64 -2.91
N LEU A 125 2.57 -8.20 -3.34
CA LEU A 125 1.63 -8.89 -2.46
C LEU A 125 2.28 -10.07 -1.76
N VAL A 126 2.98 -10.94 -2.51
CA VAL A 126 3.66 -12.13 -1.96
C VAL A 126 4.69 -11.72 -0.90
N VAL A 127 5.59 -10.80 -1.23
CA VAL A 127 6.66 -10.37 -0.31
C VAL A 127 6.08 -9.71 0.95
N ASN A 128 5.12 -8.79 0.81
CA ASN A 128 4.51 -8.14 1.96
C ASN A 128 3.72 -9.12 2.84
N THR A 129 3.08 -10.13 2.24
CA THR A 129 2.36 -11.18 2.97
C THR A 129 3.32 -12.04 3.79
N ILE A 130 4.49 -12.40 3.23
CA ILE A 130 5.54 -13.12 3.96
C ILE A 130 6.06 -12.28 5.12
N LEU A 131 6.37 -11.00 4.89
CA LEU A 131 6.83 -10.10 5.95
C LEU A 131 5.79 -9.96 7.06
N LEU A 132 4.52 -9.82 6.73
CA LEU A 132 3.46 -9.81 7.74
C LEU A 132 3.37 -11.11 8.52
N ALA A 133 3.49 -12.25 7.87
CA ALA A 133 3.50 -13.55 8.56
C ALA A 133 4.67 -13.67 9.54
N LEU A 134 5.83 -13.07 9.22
CA LEU A 134 7.00 -13.03 10.10
C LEU A 134 6.83 -12.06 11.28
N PHE A 135 6.28 -10.87 11.05
CA PHE A 135 6.13 -9.83 12.07
C PHE A 135 4.83 -9.92 12.88
N LYS A 136 3.86 -10.73 12.46
CA LYS A 136 2.61 -10.89 13.19
C LYS A 136 2.88 -11.54 14.56
N PRO A 137 2.54 -10.86 15.67
CA PRO A 137 2.70 -11.45 17.00
C PRO A 137 1.81 -12.69 17.13
N ARG A 138 2.36 -13.77 17.65
CA ARG A 138 1.58 -14.96 18.01
C ARG A 138 0.66 -14.58 19.18
N VAL A 139 -0.63 -14.43 18.90
CA VAL A 139 -1.63 -14.32 19.96
C VAL A 139 -1.68 -15.68 20.64
N LYS A 140 -1.21 -15.77 21.89
CA LYS A 140 -1.47 -16.96 22.72
C LYS A 140 -2.98 -16.98 22.97
N SER A 141 -3.64 -18.01 22.44
CA SER A 141 -5.03 -18.35 22.79
C SER A 141 -5.11 -18.81 24.23
#